data_AF-A0A2S4VYL0-F1
#
_entry.id   AF-A0A2S4VYL0-F1
#
_cell.length_a   1.000
_cell.length_b   1.000
_cell.length_c   1.000
_cell.angle_alpha   90.00
_cell.angle_beta   90.00
_cell.angle_gamma   90.00
#
_symmetry.space_group_name_H-M   'P 1'
#
loop_
_entity.id
_entity.type
_entity.pdbx_description
1 polymer ?
#
loop_
_entity_poly.entity_id
_entity_poly.type
_entity_poly.pdbx_seq_one_letter_code
_entity_poly.pdbx_strand_id
1 'polypeptide(L)'
;MPLAIQAGLFNLVSTRHNYLEKPLIRWTRLGLLPITLSTILSNLISVKDRTHIAPFTKLCIGSMFASQALKSMLFTFNQPAPPDSIEAKNLPVSDTPTSISLSALTNAISLILGSSTDVSKQPKFELGPNHSMHSDMSFLLRTLRRMLIHHVCGVVALICWRSVDNEALFDQLSLGPLVEKYKFEITVFCCGNFIWTNLDLSGCLLRIFLFAIKMVNRSLSSLLPSISKDLPLLEKINQIDLDQTCPILFQKTPLQAKSMTEFWGRHWHHLIKNLILEAGAVPFTSFLVWVFGTGKLHPKALRLAGILAAFTISGLIHEAGKRLDSWPDRPEGVGVCLENTFKTFSGRKVNGILGRIWTFSWLIYFATPMVAIWFVSLAASSQYLKPKITEKSITIGLLVVECGLGLKPHHSTKMGYSEE
;
A
#
# COMPACT_ATOMS: atom_id res chain seq x y z
N MET A 1 17.95 -4.79 -7.46
CA MET A 1 18.70 -6.04 -7.71
C MET A 1 18.95 -6.86 -6.45
N PRO A 2 19.67 -6.39 -5.41
CA PRO A 2 20.01 -7.27 -4.27
C PRO A 2 18.79 -7.75 -3.46
N LEU A 3 17.76 -6.92 -3.33
CA LEU A 3 16.46 -7.34 -2.77
C LEU A 3 15.79 -8.47 -3.57
N ALA A 4 15.92 -8.46 -4.91
CA ALA A 4 15.32 -9.51 -5.74
C ALA A 4 16.04 -10.85 -5.57
N ILE A 5 17.37 -10.81 -5.38
CA ILE A 5 18.17 -11.98 -5.04
C ILE A 5 17.75 -12.52 -3.66
N GLN A 6 17.55 -11.65 -2.67
CA GLN A 6 17.06 -12.06 -1.35
C GLN A 6 15.66 -12.70 -1.42
N ALA A 7 14.73 -12.12 -2.20
CA ALA A 7 13.40 -12.68 -2.40
C ALA A 7 13.45 -14.04 -3.12
N GLY A 8 14.32 -14.19 -4.12
CA GLY A 8 14.55 -15.45 -4.83
C GLY A 8 15.11 -16.55 -3.91
N LEU A 9 16.10 -16.21 -3.07
CA LEU A 9 16.64 -17.13 -2.07
C LEU A 9 15.59 -17.52 -1.02
N PHE A 10 14.78 -16.57 -0.57
CA PHE A 10 13.70 -16.84 0.38
C PHE A 10 12.64 -17.79 -0.23
N ASN A 11 12.24 -17.56 -1.49
CA ASN A 11 11.33 -18.44 -2.22
C ASN A 11 11.93 -19.84 -2.43
N LEU A 12 13.23 -19.95 -2.71
CA LEU A 12 13.92 -21.23 -2.84
C LEU A 12 13.87 -22.03 -1.54
N VAL A 13 14.14 -21.40 -0.40
CA VAL A 13 14.06 -22.04 0.92
C VAL A 13 12.62 -22.43 1.25
N SER A 14 11.64 -21.60 0.89
CA SER A 14 10.22 -21.89 1.13
C SER A 14 9.68 -23.05 0.29
N THR A 15 10.23 -23.29 -0.90
CA THR A 15 9.80 -24.38 -1.80
C THR A 15 10.59 -25.66 -1.57
N ARG A 16 11.82 -25.56 -1.07
CA ARG A 16 12.70 -26.69 -0.79
C ARG A 16 13.34 -26.53 0.59
N HIS A 17 12.64 -26.98 1.63
CA HIS A 17 13.09 -26.89 3.03
C HIS A 17 14.49 -27.49 3.30
N ASN A 18 14.93 -28.46 2.50
CA ASN A 18 16.29 -29.04 2.56
C ASN A 18 17.42 -28.00 2.37
N TYR A 19 17.11 -26.82 1.81
CA TYR A 19 18.07 -25.73 1.65
C TYR A 19 18.12 -24.76 2.84
N LEU A 20 17.20 -24.87 3.80
CA LEU A 20 17.18 -24.06 5.03
C LEU A 20 18.43 -24.33 5.89
N GLU A 21 18.85 -25.60 5.95
CA GLU A 21 19.98 -26.04 6.78
C GLU A 21 21.35 -25.81 6.10
N LYS A 22 21.37 -25.46 4.80
CA LYS A 22 22.63 -25.26 4.09
C LYS A 22 23.31 -23.96 4.53
N PRO A 23 24.53 -24.02 5.11
CA PRO A 23 25.20 -22.84 5.66
C PRO A 23 25.43 -21.76 4.59
N LEU A 24 25.74 -22.16 3.36
CA LEU A 24 25.98 -21.24 2.25
C LEU A 24 24.78 -20.33 1.94
N ILE A 25 23.54 -20.85 2.02
CA ILE A 25 22.34 -20.04 1.76
C ILE A 25 22.07 -19.09 2.93
N ARG A 26 22.27 -19.56 4.15
CA ARG A 26 22.14 -18.72 5.36
C ARG A 26 23.13 -17.56 5.34
N TRP A 27 24.40 -17.82 5.05
CA TRP A 27 25.44 -16.79 4.97
C TRP A 27 25.21 -15.85 3.79
N THR A 28 24.76 -16.34 2.64
CA THR A 28 24.42 -15.49 1.49
C THR A 28 23.28 -14.53 1.84
N ARG A 29 22.22 -15.00 2.51
CA ARG A 29 21.11 -14.14 2.97
C ARG A 29 21.59 -13.04 3.94
N LEU A 30 22.43 -13.42 4.91
CA LEU A 30 23.02 -12.49 5.88
C LEU A 30 23.97 -11.47 5.22
N GLY A 31 24.82 -11.91 4.29
CA GLY A 31 25.77 -11.04 3.59
C GLY A 31 25.11 -10.08 2.61
N LEU A 32 23.96 -10.44 2.04
CA LEU A 32 23.18 -9.54 1.17
C LEU A 32 22.47 -8.43 1.93
N LEU A 33 22.18 -8.60 3.23
CA LEU A 33 21.46 -7.60 4.02
C LEU A 33 22.18 -6.23 4.06
N PRO A 34 23.46 -6.11 4.46
CA PRO A 34 24.13 -4.81 4.49
C PRO A 34 24.18 -4.18 3.10
N ILE A 35 24.40 -4.97 2.04
CA ILE A 35 24.42 -4.47 0.65
C ILE A 35 23.06 -3.87 0.25
N THR A 36 21.97 -4.60 0.52
CA THR A 36 20.61 -4.13 0.24
C THR A 36 20.30 -2.87 1.04
N LEU A 37 20.58 -2.86 2.34
CA LEU A 37 20.31 -1.71 3.21
C LEU A 37 21.13 -0.48 2.80
N SER A 38 22.42 -0.63 2.50
CA SER A 38 23.25 0.47 2.00
C SER A 38 22.71 1.05 0.71
N THR A 39 22.28 0.19 -0.23
CA THR A 39 21.68 0.64 -1.50
C THR A 39 20.37 1.39 -1.27
N ILE A 40 19.50 0.87 -0.41
CA ILE A 40 18.21 1.52 -0.09
C ILE A 40 18.45 2.85 0.63
N LEU A 41 19.37 2.90 1.60
CA LEU A 41 19.70 4.12 2.33
C LEU A 41 20.31 5.18 1.42
N SER A 42 21.22 4.80 0.53
CA SER A 42 21.79 5.70 -0.48
C SER A 42 20.70 6.29 -1.39
N ASN A 43 19.72 5.48 -1.81
CA ASN A 43 18.59 5.96 -2.61
C ASN A 43 17.67 6.88 -1.81
N LEU A 44 17.44 6.58 -0.54
CA LEU A 44 16.63 7.41 0.36
C LEU A 44 17.26 8.79 0.55
N ILE A 45 18.58 8.85 0.77
CA ILE A 45 19.33 10.11 0.89
C ILE A 45 19.27 10.90 -0.44
N SER A 46 19.50 10.23 -1.57
CA SER A 46 19.40 10.85 -2.90
C SER A 46 18.02 11.47 -3.17
N VAL A 47 16.92 10.80 -2.78
CA VAL A 47 15.57 11.34 -2.91
C VAL A 47 15.31 12.51 -1.95
N LYS A 48 15.89 12.44 -0.74
CA LYS A 48 15.79 13.51 0.25
C LYS A 48 16.43 14.81 -0.24
N ASP A 49 17.62 14.72 -0.82
CA ASP A 49 18.42 15.88 -1.26
C ASP A 49 17.90 16.55 -2.54
N ARG A 50 17.08 15.86 -3.33
CA ARG A 50 16.49 16.44 -4.56
C ARG A 50 15.42 17.46 -4.24
N THR A 51 15.70 18.75 -4.47
CA THR A 51 14.78 19.86 -4.19
C THR A 51 13.57 19.92 -5.12
N HIS A 52 13.65 19.36 -6.32
CA HIS A 52 12.58 19.42 -7.34
C HIS A 52 11.44 18.39 -7.15
N ILE A 53 11.57 17.46 -6.20
CA ILE A 53 10.51 16.47 -5.92
C ILE A 53 9.56 17.05 -4.88
N ALA A 54 8.25 17.03 -5.17
CA ALA A 54 7.23 17.51 -4.26
C ALA A 54 7.31 16.78 -2.90
N PRO A 55 7.07 17.48 -1.76
CA PRO A 55 7.18 16.89 -0.42
C PRO A 55 6.34 15.61 -0.22
N PHE A 56 5.12 15.60 -0.75
CA PHE A 56 4.25 14.42 -0.69
C PHE A 56 4.83 13.21 -1.45
N THR A 57 5.39 13.45 -2.63
CA THR A 57 6.06 12.40 -3.42
C THR A 57 7.29 11.85 -2.70
N LYS A 58 8.05 12.71 -2.00
CA LYS A 58 9.16 12.26 -1.14
C LYS A 58 8.69 11.36 -0.01
N LEU A 59 7.58 11.71 0.65
CA LEU A 59 6.98 10.88 1.71
C LEU A 59 6.60 9.49 1.19
N CYS A 60 5.93 9.42 0.03
CA CYS A 60 5.52 8.16 -0.58
C CYS A 60 6.73 7.30 -1.00
N ILE A 61 7.72 7.90 -1.67
CA ILE A 61 8.93 7.18 -2.10
C ILE A 61 9.76 6.73 -0.89
N GLY A 62 9.90 7.58 0.13
CA GLY A 62 10.61 7.25 1.37
C GLY A 62 9.95 6.11 2.14
N SER A 63 8.61 6.14 2.26
CA SER A 63 7.83 5.06 2.86
C SER A 63 7.97 3.75 2.09
N MET A 64 8.05 3.82 0.75
CA MET A 64 8.30 2.66 -0.10
C MET A 64 9.69 2.08 0.17
N PHE A 65 10.74 2.90 0.22
CA PHE A 65 12.09 2.45 0.55
C PHE A 65 12.20 1.84 1.94
N ALA A 66 11.57 2.46 2.95
CA ALA A 66 11.52 1.91 4.31
C ALA A 66 10.81 0.56 4.36
N SER A 67 9.70 0.41 3.62
CA SER A 67 9.00 -0.87 3.49
C SER A 67 9.88 -1.94 2.85
N GLN A 68 10.69 -1.59 1.84
CA GLN A 68 11.62 -2.52 1.21
C GLN A 68 12.81 -2.88 2.11
N ALA A 69 13.30 -1.94 2.92
CA ALA A 69 14.33 -2.23 3.94
C ALA A 69 13.81 -3.24 4.96
N LEU A 70 12.58 -3.05 5.43
CA LEU A 70 11.92 -3.95 6.36
C LEU A 70 11.74 -5.35 5.76
N LYS A 71 11.31 -5.44 4.50
CA LYS A 71 11.25 -6.72 3.77
C LYS A 71 12.61 -7.39 3.66
N SER A 72 13.68 -6.64 3.39
CA SER A 72 15.03 -7.19 3.34
C SER A 72 15.43 -7.83 4.68
N MET A 73 15.09 -7.17 5.81
CA MET A 73 15.29 -7.74 7.14
C MET A 73 14.47 -9.02 7.34
N LEU A 74 13.19 -9.02 6.98
CA LEU A 74 12.34 -10.22 7.08
C LEU A 74 12.86 -11.37 6.21
N PHE A 75 13.24 -11.11 4.95
CA PHE A 75 13.84 -12.12 4.07
C PHE A 75 15.17 -12.64 4.59
N THR A 76 15.84 -11.93 5.50
CA THR A 76 17.11 -12.39 6.08
C THR A 76 16.87 -13.23 7.33
N PHE A 77 15.98 -12.81 8.21
CA PHE A 77 15.82 -13.40 9.54
C PHE A 77 14.63 -14.34 9.70
N ASN A 78 13.56 -14.18 8.92
CA ASN A 78 12.42 -15.08 9.02
C ASN A 78 12.72 -16.45 8.40
N GLN A 79 12.13 -17.49 8.99
CA GLN A 79 12.08 -18.82 8.42
C GLN A 79 10.72 -18.99 7.73
N PRO A 80 10.67 -19.44 6.46
CA PRO A 80 9.42 -19.71 5.79
C PRO A 80 8.70 -20.89 6.48
N ALA A 81 7.38 -20.76 6.64
CA ALA A 81 6.55 -21.81 7.21
C ALA A 81 6.71 -23.12 6.40
N PRO A 82 6.72 -24.30 7.05
CA PRO A 82 6.65 -25.58 6.33
C PRO A 82 5.40 -25.61 5.43
N PRO A 83 5.47 -26.23 4.24
CA PRO A 83 4.33 -26.28 3.34
C PRO A 83 3.19 -27.07 4.00
N ASP A 84 2.10 -26.38 4.31
CA ASP A 84 0.82 -26.99 4.70
C ASP A 84 0.14 -27.59 3.44
N SER A 85 0.71 -28.63 2.83
CA SER A 85 -0.05 -29.53 1.98
C SER A 85 0.65 -30.89 1.79
N ILE A 86 -0.15 -31.95 1.88
CA ILE A 86 0.19 -33.34 1.56
C ILE A 86 0.70 -33.49 0.10
N GLU A 87 0.49 -32.47 -0.75
CA GLU A 87 0.83 -32.45 -2.16
C GLU A 87 2.33 -32.22 -2.46
N ALA A 88 3.07 -31.57 -1.54
CA ALA A 88 4.52 -31.38 -1.69
C ALA A 88 5.33 -32.66 -1.48
N LYS A 89 4.74 -33.69 -0.86
CA LYS A 89 5.39 -34.98 -0.59
C LYS A 89 5.49 -35.89 -1.83
N ASN A 90 4.74 -35.60 -2.91
CA ASN A 90 4.60 -36.47 -4.08
C ASN A 90 5.20 -35.89 -5.37
N LEU A 91 5.89 -34.76 -5.34
CA LEU A 91 6.63 -34.28 -6.51
C LEU A 91 7.93 -35.09 -6.65
N PRO A 92 8.13 -35.81 -7.78
CA PRO A 92 9.37 -36.52 -8.00
C PRO A 92 10.54 -35.54 -8.00
N VAL A 93 11.58 -35.88 -7.24
CA VAL A 93 12.86 -35.16 -7.21
C VAL A 93 13.49 -35.30 -8.59
N SER A 94 13.27 -34.31 -9.45
CA SER A 94 13.99 -34.17 -10.71
C SER A 94 15.34 -33.50 -10.40
N ASP A 95 16.40 -34.31 -10.41
CA ASP A 95 17.80 -33.94 -10.25
C ASP A 95 18.41 -33.33 -11.53
N THR A 96 17.72 -32.38 -12.18
CA THR A 96 18.29 -31.61 -13.30
C THR A 96 18.35 -30.11 -13.00
N PRO A 97 19.55 -29.49 -13.02
CA PRO A 97 19.78 -28.10 -12.59
C PRO A 97 19.55 -27.06 -13.70
N THR A 98 18.60 -27.28 -14.62
CA THR A 98 18.51 -26.48 -15.86
C THR A 98 17.09 -26.02 -16.15
N SER A 99 16.55 -25.19 -15.26
CA SER A 99 15.82 -23.97 -15.62
C SER A 99 15.35 -23.32 -14.33
N ILE A 100 15.67 -22.03 -14.15
CA ILE A 100 14.93 -21.22 -13.18
C ILE A 100 13.50 -21.20 -13.72
N SER A 101 12.64 -22.06 -13.19
CA SER A 101 11.24 -22.12 -13.60
C SER A 101 10.67 -20.70 -13.55
N LEU A 102 9.98 -20.28 -14.60
CA LEU A 102 9.29 -18.99 -14.67
C LEU A 102 8.44 -18.76 -13.41
N SER A 103 7.87 -19.82 -12.81
CA SER A 103 7.13 -19.73 -11.54
C SER A 103 7.98 -19.24 -10.36
N ALA A 104 9.27 -19.60 -10.28
CA ALA A 104 10.17 -19.14 -9.24
C ALA A 104 10.50 -17.65 -9.37
N LEU A 105 10.69 -17.16 -10.61
CA LEU A 105 10.90 -15.74 -10.89
C LEU A 105 9.64 -14.94 -10.59
N THR A 106 8.48 -15.43 -11.04
CA THR A 106 7.18 -14.81 -10.78
C THR A 106 6.88 -14.74 -9.29
N ASN A 107 7.12 -15.80 -8.51
CA ASN A 107 6.92 -15.79 -7.06
C ASN A 107 7.88 -14.83 -6.36
N ALA A 108 9.14 -14.74 -6.81
CA ALA A 108 10.10 -13.78 -6.27
C ALA A 108 9.65 -12.33 -6.53
N ILE A 109 9.13 -12.03 -7.73
CA ILE A 109 8.56 -10.71 -8.05
C ILE A 109 7.33 -10.42 -7.19
N SER A 110 6.43 -11.40 -7.03
CA SER A 110 5.27 -11.27 -6.14
C SER A 110 5.69 -10.98 -4.70
N LEU A 111 6.73 -11.62 -4.16
CA LEU A 111 7.23 -11.33 -2.81
C LEU A 111 7.79 -9.90 -2.66
N ILE A 112 8.43 -9.37 -3.70
CA ILE A 112 8.95 -7.98 -3.70
C ILE A 112 7.81 -6.96 -3.74
N LEU A 113 6.74 -7.25 -4.49
CA LEU A 113 5.61 -6.32 -4.69
C LEU A 113 4.49 -6.49 -3.66
N GLY A 114 4.28 -7.70 -3.16
CA GLY A 114 3.17 -8.08 -2.27
C GLY A 114 3.37 -7.64 -0.83
N SER A 115 2.31 -7.62 -0.02
CA SER A 115 2.40 -7.11 1.36
C SER A 115 3.15 -8.04 2.32
N SER A 116 3.12 -9.34 2.07
CA SER A 116 3.57 -10.38 3.00
C SER A 116 4.87 -11.00 2.53
N THR A 117 5.66 -11.54 3.46
CA THR A 117 6.77 -12.44 3.15
C THR A 117 6.34 -13.90 3.08
N ASP A 118 5.10 -14.20 3.48
CA ASP A 118 4.51 -15.52 3.39
C ASP A 118 4.12 -15.84 1.94
N VAL A 119 4.66 -16.94 1.42
CA VAL A 119 4.39 -17.43 0.05
C VAL A 119 2.93 -17.84 -0.11
N SER A 120 2.31 -18.37 0.96
CA SER A 120 0.90 -18.79 0.93
C SER A 120 -0.08 -17.61 0.78
N LYS A 121 0.34 -16.42 1.22
CA LYS A 121 -0.45 -15.19 1.17
C LYS A 121 -0.20 -14.37 -0.10
N GLN A 122 0.70 -14.81 -0.99
CA GLN A 122 0.89 -14.15 -2.27
C GLN A 122 -0.27 -14.44 -3.22
N PRO A 123 -0.59 -13.49 -4.13
CA PRO A 123 -1.49 -13.79 -5.23
C PRO A 123 -0.94 -14.98 -6.01
N LYS A 124 -1.67 -16.08 -5.98
CA LYS A 124 -1.29 -17.30 -6.70
C LYS A 124 -1.59 -17.08 -8.17
N PHE A 125 -0.63 -17.42 -9.03
CA PHE A 125 -0.89 -17.59 -10.46
C PHE A 125 -1.59 -18.93 -10.63
N GLU A 126 -2.88 -19.01 -10.27
CA GLU A 126 -3.68 -20.20 -10.53
C GLU A 126 -3.94 -20.29 -12.04
N LEU A 127 -3.44 -21.37 -12.67
CA LEU A 127 -3.81 -21.75 -14.04
C LEU A 127 -5.21 -22.37 -13.98
N GLY A 128 -6.24 -21.53 -14.12
CA GLY A 128 -7.60 -22.01 -14.32
C GLY A 128 -7.81 -22.48 -15.76
N PRO A 129 -8.55 -23.59 -16.01
CA PRO A 129 -8.85 -24.02 -17.36
C PRO A 129 -9.72 -22.95 -18.04
N ASN A 130 -9.17 -22.29 -19.06
CA ASN A 130 -9.86 -21.29 -19.90
C ASN A 130 -10.73 -20.28 -19.12
N HIS A 131 -10.12 -19.34 -18.41
CA HIS A 131 -10.86 -18.18 -17.87
C HIS A 131 -11.60 -17.45 -19.00
N SER A 132 -12.93 -17.53 -18.95
CA SER A 132 -13.83 -17.06 -20.01
C SER A 132 -13.77 -15.55 -20.18
N MET A 133 -14.03 -15.07 -21.40
CA MET A 133 -14.13 -13.64 -21.70
C MET A 133 -15.14 -12.89 -20.80
N HIS A 134 -16.16 -13.61 -20.30
CA HIS A 134 -17.11 -13.10 -19.32
C HIS A 134 -16.45 -12.76 -17.98
N SER A 135 -15.52 -13.59 -17.49
CA SER A 135 -14.82 -13.32 -16.22
C SER A 135 -13.93 -12.07 -16.31
N ASP A 136 -13.22 -11.89 -17.43
CA ASP A 136 -12.39 -10.71 -17.68
C ASP A 136 -13.24 -9.44 -17.85
N MET A 137 -14.41 -9.55 -18.50
CA MET A 137 -15.33 -8.42 -18.61
C MET A 137 -15.93 -8.05 -17.24
N SER A 138 -16.26 -9.03 -16.40
CA SER A 138 -16.70 -8.79 -15.02
C SER A 138 -15.62 -8.08 -14.20
N PHE A 139 -14.36 -8.50 -14.35
CA PHE A 139 -13.19 -7.85 -13.75
C PHE A 139 -13.06 -6.39 -14.18
N LEU A 140 -13.18 -6.10 -15.48
CA LEU A 140 -13.14 -4.74 -16.01
C LEU A 140 -14.30 -3.90 -15.46
N LEU A 141 -15.53 -4.41 -15.51
CA LEU A 141 -16.73 -3.70 -15.06
C LEU A 141 -16.68 -3.37 -13.56
N ARG A 142 -16.20 -4.31 -12.72
CA ARG A 142 -15.98 -4.06 -11.29
C ARG A 142 -14.95 -2.94 -11.07
N THR A 143 -13.88 -2.92 -11.87
CA THR A 143 -12.84 -1.90 -11.80
C THR A 143 -13.37 -0.53 -12.22
N LEU A 144 -14.10 -0.45 -13.34
CA LEU A 144 -14.72 0.80 -13.81
C LEU A 144 -15.76 1.34 -12.83
N ARG A 145 -16.63 0.47 -12.29
CA ARG A 145 -17.59 0.85 -11.25
C ARG A 145 -16.88 1.44 -10.03
N ARG A 146 -15.75 0.84 -9.62
CA ARG A 146 -14.97 1.32 -8.48
C ARG A 146 -14.34 2.68 -8.77
N MET A 147 -13.78 2.88 -9.96
CA MET A 147 -13.26 4.19 -10.40
C MET A 147 -14.34 5.27 -10.41
N LEU A 148 -15.56 4.96 -10.88
CA LEU A 148 -16.68 5.89 -10.85
C LEU A 148 -17.03 6.32 -9.41
N ILE A 149 -17.08 5.36 -8.47
CA ILE A 149 -17.31 5.67 -7.05
C ILE A 149 -16.22 6.60 -6.51
N HIS A 150 -14.94 6.33 -6.83
CA HIS A 150 -13.85 7.21 -6.41
C HIS A 150 -13.94 8.60 -7.02
N HIS A 151 -14.35 8.71 -8.28
CA HIS A 151 -14.57 9.99 -8.93
C HIS A 151 -15.66 10.80 -8.21
N VAL A 152 -16.82 10.18 -7.94
CA VAL A 152 -17.91 10.83 -7.19
C VAL A 152 -17.44 11.25 -5.80
N CYS A 153 -16.79 10.36 -5.04
CA CYS A 153 -16.26 10.70 -3.71
C CYS A 153 -15.23 11.84 -3.77
N GLY A 154 -14.35 11.84 -4.77
CA GLY A 154 -13.35 12.89 -4.97
C GLY A 154 -13.98 14.24 -5.31
N VAL A 155 -15.00 14.27 -6.19
CA VAL A 155 -15.75 15.48 -6.52
C VAL A 155 -16.48 16.03 -5.30
N VAL A 156 -17.16 15.17 -4.53
CA VAL A 156 -17.83 15.59 -3.29
C VAL A 156 -16.83 16.16 -2.29
N ALA A 157 -15.69 15.51 -2.08
CA ALA A 157 -14.63 16.01 -1.20
C ALA A 157 -14.06 17.35 -1.69
N LEU A 158 -13.93 17.54 -3.00
CA LEU A 158 -13.47 18.79 -3.60
C LEU A 158 -14.47 19.93 -3.43
N ILE A 159 -15.76 19.64 -3.58
CA ILE A 159 -16.84 20.61 -3.31
C ILE A 159 -16.79 20.99 -1.83
N CYS A 160 -16.79 20.02 -0.91
CA CYS A 160 -16.68 20.28 0.52
C CYS A 160 -15.46 21.13 0.88
N TRP A 161 -14.30 20.80 0.30
CA TRP A 161 -13.08 21.59 0.47
C TRP A 161 -13.27 23.04 -0.02
N ARG A 162 -13.71 23.21 -1.27
CA ARG A 162 -13.85 24.53 -1.90
C ARG A 162 -14.88 25.39 -1.17
N SER A 163 -15.92 24.78 -0.63
CA SER A 163 -16.95 25.48 0.15
C SER A 163 -16.43 25.96 1.50
N VAL A 164 -15.46 25.28 2.11
CA VAL A 164 -14.78 25.73 3.34
C VAL A 164 -13.84 26.93 3.08
N ASP A 165 -13.38 27.11 1.84
CA ASP A 165 -12.54 28.23 1.42
C ASP A 165 -13.33 29.44 0.88
N ASN A 166 -14.63 29.30 0.61
CA ASN A 166 -15.49 30.40 0.14
C ASN A 166 -16.58 30.73 1.17
N GLU A 167 -16.33 31.73 2.01
CA GLU A 167 -17.24 32.21 3.06
C GLU A 167 -18.64 32.55 2.51
N ALA A 168 -18.72 33.14 1.32
CA ALA A 168 -19.96 33.54 0.66
C ALA A 168 -20.97 32.40 0.39
N LEU A 169 -20.51 31.14 0.33
CA LEU A 169 -21.34 30.00 -0.06
C LEU A 169 -22.18 29.45 1.12
N PHE A 170 -21.71 29.62 2.37
CA PHE A 170 -22.40 29.11 3.57
C PHE A 170 -23.14 30.18 4.38
N ASP A 171 -22.87 31.47 4.12
CA ASP A 171 -23.67 32.56 4.68
C ASP A 171 -25.14 32.50 4.23
N GLN A 172 -25.41 31.99 3.03
CA GLN A 172 -26.78 31.73 2.55
C GLN A 172 -27.47 30.56 3.24
N LEU A 173 -26.73 29.63 3.84
CA LEU A 173 -27.27 28.39 4.44
C LEU A 173 -27.35 28.41 5.97
N SER A 174 -27.06 29.54 6.63
CA SER A 174 -27.00 29.68 8.11
C SER A 174 -26.01 28.73 8.82
N LEU A 175 -25.15 28.06 8.05
CA LEU A 175 -24.15 27.09 8.52
C LEU A 175 -22.74 27.70 8.65
N GLY A 176 -22.54 28.95 8.21
CA GLY A 176 -21.26 29.67 8.22
C GLY A 176 -20.47 29.55 9.53
N PRO A 177 -21.05 29.88 10.70
CA PRO A 177 -20.32 29.84 11.98
C PRO A 177 -19.85 28.44 12.39
N LEU A 178 -20.59 27.39 12.01
CA LEU A 178 -20.23 26.00 12.31
C LEU A 178 -19.13 25.50 11.38
N VAL A 179 -19.21 25.87 10.10
CA VAL A 179 -18.22 25.52 9.08
C VAL A 179 -16.89 26.21 9.36
N GLU A 180 -16.91 27.48 9.77
CA GLU A 180 -15.71 28.21 10.17
C GLU A 180 -15.05 27.56 11.40
N LYS A 181 -15.84 27.18 12.41
CA LYS A 181 -15.34 26.51 13.61
C LYS A 181 -14.66 25.17 13.32
N TYR A 182 -15.20 24.37 12.39
CA TYR A 182 -14.66 23.05 12.05
C TYR A 182 -13.93 23.01 10.70
N LYS A 183 -13.50 24.17 10.20
CA LYS A 183 -12.85 24.33 8.89
C LYS A 183 -11.68 23.37 8.75
N PHE A 184 -10.83 23.30 9.77
CA PHE A 184 -9.63 22.47 9.74
C PHE A 184 -9.95 20.97 9.75
N GLU A 185 -10.92 20.55 10.56
CA GLU A 185 -11.38 19.17 10.66
C GLU A 185 -12.01 18.67 9.35
N ILE A 186 -12.81 19.51 8.70
CA ILE A 186 -13.40 19.22 7.38
C ILE A 186 -12.28 19.08 6.34
N THR A 187 -11.31 19.99 6.36
CA THR A 187 -10.09 19.91 5.55
C THR A 187 -9.35 18.58 5.75
N VAL A 188 -9.09 18.18 7.00
CA VAL A 188 -8.41 16.91 7.32
C VAL A 188 -9.19 15.72 6.78
N PHE A 189 -10.52 15.72 6.94
CA PHE A 189 -11.38 14.67 6.40
C PHE A 189 -11.34 14.60 4.87
N CYS A 190 -11.39 15.74 4.18
CA CYS A 190 -11.27 15.81 2.72
C CYS A 190 -9.89 15.35 2.23
N CYS A 191 -8.80 15.76 2.90
CA CYS A 191 -7.46 15.24 2.64
C CYS A 191 -7.40 13.71 2.77
N GLY A 192 -7.97 13.15 3.84
CA GLY A 192 -8.08 11.70 4.02
C GLY A 192 -8.78 10.99 2.86
N ASN A 193 -9.89 11.56 2.38
CA ASN A 193 -10.62 11.05 1.22
C ASN A 193 -9.75 11.08 -0.04
N PHE A 194 -9.04 12.18 -0.32
CA PHE A 194 -8.16 12.28 -1.48
C PHE A 194 -7.02 11.26 -1.43
N ILE A 195 -6.38 11.06 -0.28
CA ILE A 195 -5.31 10.06 -0.13
C ILE A 195 -5.86 8.67 -0.47
N TRP A 196 -7.00 8.31 0.12
CA TRP A 196 -7.61 7.01 -0.13
C TRP A 196 -8.00 6.83 -1.61
N THR A 197 -8.73 7.78 -2.20
CA THR A 197 -9.19 7.65 -3.58
C THR A 197 -8.03 7.56 -4.56
N ASN A 198 -6.94 8.31 -4.34
CA ASN A 198 -5.74 8.24 -5.18
C ASN A 198 -5.01 6.90 -5.03
N LEU A 199 -4.82 6.39 -3.80
CA LEU A 199 -4.19 5.08 -3.59
C LEU A 199 -4.98 3.95 -4.26
N ASP A 200 -6.30 3.94 -4.09
CA ASP A 200 -7.16 2.91 -4.69
C ASP A 200 -7.26 3.08 -6.23
N LEU A 201 -7.20 4.32 -6.73
CA LEU A 201 -7.14 4.63 -8.16
C LEU A 201 -5.86 4.06 -8.80
N SER A 202 -4.69 4.22 -8.16
CA SER A 202 -3.44 3.58 -8.64
C SER A 202 -3.59 2.06 -8.75
N GLY A 203 -4.27 1.42 -7.78
CA GLY A 203 -4.61 0.01 -7.86
C GLY A 203 -5.54 -0.33 -9.04
N CYS A 204 -6.56 0.50 -9.27
CA CYS A 204 -7.47 0.33 -10.41
C CYS A 204 -6.76 0.49 -11.76
N LEU A 205 -5.81 1.43 -11.87
CA LEU A 205 -5.00 1.61 -13.08
C LEU A 205 -4.12 0.40 -13.36
N LEU A 206 -3.50 -0.19 -12.32
CA LEU A 206 -2.74 -1.44 -12.46
C LEU A 206 -3.63 -2.58 -12.96
N ARG A 207 -4.87 -2.68 -12.47
CA ARG A 207 -5.86 -3.66 -12.94
C ARG A 207 -6.20 -3.46 -14.42
N ILE A 208 -6.43 -2.22 -14.86
CA ILE A 208 -6.69 -1.90 -16.28
C ILE A 208 -5.47 -2.26 -17.14
N PHE A 209 -4.27 -1.94 -16.66
CA PHE A 209 -3.02 -2.26 -17.36
C PHE A 209 -2.85 -3.78 -17.57
N LEU A 210 -3.07 -4.59 -16.53
CA LEU A 210 -2.99 -6.05 -16.64
C LEU A 210 -4.08 -6.64 -17.54
N PHE A 211 -5.30 -6.08 -17.47
CA PHE A 211 -6.37 -6.44 -18.41
C PHE A 211 -5.97 -6.10 -19.85
N ALA A 212 -5.40 -4.93 -20.10
CA ALA A 212 -4.94 -4.52 -21.43
C ALA A 212 -3.84 -5.46 -21.96
N ILE A 213 -2.87 -5.84 -21.13
CA ILE A 213 -1.86 -6.85 -21.49
C ILE A 213 -2.52 -8.16 -21.90
N LYS A 214 -3.46 -8.67 -21.10
CA LYS A 214 -4.17 -9.93 -21.42
C LYS A 214 -4.98 -9.84 -22.71
N MET A 215 -5.63 -8.70 -22.96
CA MET A 215 -6.40 -8.48 -24.18
C MET A 215 -5.51 -8.37 -25.42
N VAL A 216 -4.42 -7.61 -25.35
CA VAL A 216 -3.41 -7.53 -26.43
C VAL A 216 -2.83 -8.91 -26.71
N ASN A 217 -2.54 -9.69 -25.67
CA ASN A 217 -2.03 -11.05 -25.79
C ASN A 217 -3.02 -11.97 -26.54
N ARG A 218 -4.33 -11.88 -26.23
CA ARG A 218 -5.37 -12.64 -26.94
C ARG A 218 -5.52 -12.19 -28.40
N SER A 219 -5.52 -10.89 -28.65
CA SER A 219 -5.57 -10.34 -30.01
C SER A 219 -4.36 -10.79 -30.84
N LEU A 220 -3.16 -10.75 -30.25
CA LEU A 220 -1.93 -11.22 -30.89
C LEU A 220 -1.97 -12.73 -31.17
N SER A 221 -2.46 -13.52 -30.22
CA SER A 221 -2.64 -14.97 -30.38
C SER A 221 -3.63 -15.31 -31.50
N SER A 222 -4.69 -14.51 -31.65
CA SER A 222 -5.67 -14.65 -32.74
C SER A 222 -5.10 -14.24 -34.10
N LEU A 223 -4.22 -13.23 -34.15
CA LEU A 223 -3.66 -12.71 -35.39
C LEU A 223 -2.49 -13.55 -35.91
N LEU A 224 -1.63 -14.06 -35.03
CA LEU A 224 -0.48 -14.92 -35.37
C LEU A 224 -0.54 -16.25 -34.60
N PRO A 225 -1.34 -17.23 -35.08
CA PRO A 225 -1.47 -18.54 -34.44
C PRO A 225 -0.17 -19.36 -34.42
N SER A 226 0.76 -19.09 -35.34
CA SER A 226 2.06 -19.77 -35.43
C SER A 226 2.96 -19.43 -34.24
N ILE A 227 3.10 -18.15 -33.89
CA ILE A 227 3.93 -17.70 -32.77
C ILE A 227 3.36 -18.17 -31.43
N SER A 228 2.03 -18.24 -31.31
CA SER A 228 1.37 -18.69 -30.08
C SER A 228 1.64 -20.16 -29.75
N LYS A 229 1.88 -21.01 -30.76
CA LYS A 229 2.17 -22.43 -30.55
C LYS A 229 3.60 -22.66 -30.07
N ASP A 230 4.52 -21.81 -30.48
CA ASP A 230 5.95 -21.95 -30.19
C ASP A 230 6.36 -21.31 -28.85
N LEU A 231 5.50 -20.47 -28.24
CA LEU A 231 5.81 -19.74 -27.01
C LEU A 231 4.85 -20.08 -25.84
N PRO A 232 5.22 -20.98 -24.91
CA PRO A 232 4.36 -21.41 -23.80
C PRO A 232 4.02 -20.29 -22.80
N LEU A 233 4.78 -19.19 -22.81
CA LEU A 233 4.54 -18.02 -21.96
C LEU A 233 3.26 -17.26 -22.39
N LEU A 234 2.98 -17.20 -23.69
CA LEU A 234 1.83 -16.49 -24.25
C LEU A 234 0.52 -17.18 -23.83
N GLU A 235 0.53 -18.52 -23.87
CA GLU A 235 -0.57 -19.35 -23.43
C GLU A 235 -0.81 -19.22 -21.92
N LYS A 236 0.27 -19.17 -21.13
CA LYS A 236 0.19 -18.95 -19.69
C LYS A 236 -0.50 -17.63 -19.35
N ILE A 237 -0.21 -16.54 -20.08
CA ILE A 237 -0.84 -15.22 -19.87
C ILE A 237 -2.36 -15.29 -20.12
N ASN A 238 -2.80 -16.05 -21.12
CA ASN A 238 -4.23 -16.21 -21.42
C ASN A 238 -5.00 -16.91 -20.29
N GLN A 239 -4.32 -17.78 -19.55
CA GLN A 239 -4.87 -18.59 -18.44
C GLN A 239 -4.82 -17.88 -17.08
N ILE A 240 -4.22 -16.69 -16.98
CA ILE A 240 -4.11 -15.94 -15.71
C ILE A 240 -5.49 -15.45 -15.25
N ASP A 241 -5.85 -15.78 -14.01
CA ASP A 241 -6.95 -15.11 -13.29
C ASP A 241 -6.53 -13.69 -12.88
N LEU A 242 -7.15 -12.69 -13.49
CA LEU A 242 -6.86 -11.28 -13.20
C LEU A 242 -7.29 -10.88 -11.77
N ASP A 243 -8.38 -11.42 -11.24
CA ASP A 243 -8.94 -11.03 -9.94
C ASP A 243 -8.05 -11.53 -8.79
N GLN A 244 -7.48 -12.74 -8.95
CA GLN A 244 -6.50 -13.26 -8.01
C GLN A 244 -5.13 -12.60 -8.15
N THR A 245 -4.69 -12.31 -9.37
CA THR A 245 -3.35 -11.76 -9.63
C THR A 245 -3.23 -10.31 -9.16
N CYS A 246 -4.27 -9.51 -9.34
CA CYS A 246 -4.29 -8.11 -8.93
C CYS A 246 -5.59 -7.77 -8.18
N PRO A 247 -5.70 -8.17 -6.90
CA PRO A 247 -6.86 -7.86 -6.09
C PRO A 247 -6.96 -6.36 -5.83
N ILE A 248 -8.17 -5.89 -5.50
CA ILE A 248 -8.40 -4.49 -5.10
C ILE A 248 -7.59 -4.18 -3.85
N LEU A 249 -6.86 -3.07 -3.85
CA LEU A 249 -6.03 -2.63 -2.72
C LEU A 249 -6.87 -2.40 -1.45
N PHE A 250 -8.08 -1.87 -1.63
CA PHE A 250 -9.09 -1.67 -0.58
C PHE A 250 -10.32 -2.56 -0.81
N GLN A 251 -10.37 -3.72 -0.15
CA GLN A 251 -11.50 -4.65 -0.24
C GLN A 251 -12.84 -4.01 0.12
N LYS A 252 -12.84 -3.09 1.10
CA LYS A 252 -14.00 -2.32 1.53
C LYS A 252 -13.66 -0.85 1.58
N THR A 253 -14.68 0.02 1.48
CA THR A 253 -14.48 1.47 1.51
C THR A 253 -14.19 1.96 2.94
N PRO A 254 -13.12 2.73 3.20
CA PRO A 254 -12.78 3.28 4.52
C PRO A 254 -13.94 3.99 5.20
N LEU A 255 -14.77 4.69 4.41
CA LEU A 255 -15.94 5.43 4.88
C LEU A 255 -17.02 4.57 5.56
N GLN A 256 -17.04 3.26 5.31
CA GLN A 256 -18.02 2.35 5.89
C GLN A 256 -17.66 1.84 7.29
N ALA A 257 -16.40 2.00 7.71
CA ALA A 257 -15.87 1.45 8.95
C ALA A 257 -16.64 1.97 10.19
N LYS A 258 -16.91 1.08 11.15
CA LYS A 258 -17.69 1.40 12.37
C LYS A 258 -16.85 1.33 13.65
N SER A 259 -15.58 0.99 13.53
CA SER A 259 -14.59 0.96 14.62
C SER A 259 -13.19 1.15 14.05
N MET A 260 -12.25 1.61 14.87
CA MET A 260 -10.82 1.73 14.55
C MET A 260 -10.22 0.37 14.18
N THR A 261 -10.59 -0.67 14.91
CA THR A 261 -10.16 -2.05 14.63
C THR A 261 -10.62 -2.51 13.25
N GLU A 262 -11.86 -2.18 12.88
CA GLU A 262 -12.43 -2.51 11.57
C GLU A 262 -11.85 -1.65 10.44
N PHE A 263 -11.56 -0.37 10.72
CA PHE A 263 -10.93 0.56 9.77
C PHE A 263 -9.55 0.04 9.36
N TRP A 264 -8.61 -0.05 10.29
CA TRP A 264 -7.23 -0.49 10.03
C TRP A 264 -7.13 -1.98 9.68
N GLY A 265 -8.09 -2.79 10.12
CA GLY A 265 -8.06 -4.23 9.89
C GLY A 265 -8.62 -4.66 8.53
N ARG A 266 -9.67 -3.99 8.02
CA ARG A 266 -10.47 -4.49 6.88
C ARG A 266 -10.80 -3.43 5.83
N HIS A 267 -10.77 -2.14 6.18
CA HIS A 267 -11.19 -1.08 5.28
C HIS A 267 -10.03 -0.20 4.82
N TRP A 268 -8.84 -0.32 5.40
CA TRP A 268 -7.62 0.35 4.98
C TRP A 268 -6.69 -0.61 4.19
N HIS A 269 -5.85 -0.07 3.31
CA HIS A 269 -5.13 -0.86 2.30
C HIS A 269 -4.35 -2.03 2.91
N HIS A 270 -4.48 -3.20 2.27
CA HIS A 270 -3.76 -4.41 2.71
C HIS A 270 -2.27 -4.39 2.35
N LEU A 271 -1.83 -3.46 1.50
CA LEU A 271 -0.49 -3.42 0.92
C LEU A 271 0.65 -3.38 1.95
N ILE A 272 0.46 -2.72 3.09
CA ILE A 272 1.50 -2.58 4.14
C ILE A 272 1.10 -3.32 5.42
N LYS A 273 -0.17 -3.72 5.54
CA LYS A 273 -0.70 -4.36 6.75
C LYS A 273 0.07 -5.62 7.14
N ASN A 274 0.27 -6.55 6.20
CA ASN A 274 0.94 -7.82 6.53
C ASN A 274 2.41 -7.59 6.85
N LEU A 275 3.07 -6.70 6.11
CA LEU A 275 4.45 -6.29 6.39
C LEU A 275 4.61 -5.77 7.82
N ILE A 276 3.73 -4.85 8.24
CA ILE A 276 3.75 -4.26 9.59
C ILE A 276 3.48 -5.32 10.67
N LEU A 277 2.56 -6.26 10.43
CA LEU A 277 2.27 -7.34 11.37
C LEU A 277 3.46 -8.31 11.49
N GLU A 278 4.07 -8.69 10.37
CA GLU A 278 5.22 -9.61 10.31
C GLU A 278 6.48 -8.99 10.89
N ALA A 279 6.69 -7.69 10.73
CA ALA A 279 7.88 -7.01 11.23
C ALA A 279 7.74 -6.40 12.62
N GLY A 280 6.52 -6.04 13.03
CA GLY A 280 6.27 -5.46 14.34
C GLY A 280 5.65 -6.46 15.31
N ALA A 281 4.43 -6.90 15.01
CA ALA A 281 3.64 -7.69 15.96
C ALA A 281 4.26 -9.06 16.26
N VAL A 282 4.66 -9.82 15.24
CA VAL A 282 5.19 -11.19 15.38
C VAL A 282 6.51 -11.25 16.18
N PRO A 283 7.57 -10.51 15.81
CA PRO A 283 8.83 -10.60 16.55
C PRO A 283 8.70 -10.05 17.97
N PHE A 284 7.92 -8.98 18.17
CA PHE A 284 7.74 -8.39 19.48
C PHE A 284 6.98 -9.31 20.45
N THR A 285 5.90 -9.95 20.00
CA THR A 285 5.18 -10.91 20.86
C THR A 285 6.02 -12.15 21.13
N SER A 286 6.80 -12.62 20.15
CA SER A 286 7.72 -13.75 20.32
C SER A 286 8.81 -13.43 21.36
N PHE A 287 9.38 -12.21 21.30
CA PHE A 287 10.34 -11.72 22.27
C PHE A 287 9.75 -11.65 23.69
N LEU A 288 8.54 -11.11 23.84
CA LEU A 288 7.88 -11.06 25.16
C LEU A 288 7.63 -12.46 25.73
N VAL A 289 7.18 -13.40 24.90
CA VAL A 289 6.99 -14.80 25.31
C VAL A 289 8.32 -15.44 25.70
N TRP A 290 9.40 -15.14 24.99
CA TRP A 290 10.74 -15.64 25.32
C TRP A 290 11.27 -15.07 26.66
N VAL A 291 11.12 -13.77 26.91
CA VAL A 291 11.59 -13.11 28.15
C VAL A 291 10.79 -13.54 29.38
N PHE A 292 9.46 -13.55 29.27
CA PHE A 292 8.58 -13.73 30.43
C PHE A 292 8.04 -15.16 30.57
N GLY A 293 8.22 -16.00 29.55
CA GLY A 293 7.68 -17.35 29.48
C GLY A 293 6.22 -17.40 29.02
N THR A 294 5.85 -18.48 28.33
CA THR A 294 4.52 -18.72 27.73
C THR A 294 3.36 -18.69 28.72
N GLY A 295 3.61 -19.04 29.99
CA GLY A 295 2.56 -19.15 31.02
C GLY A 295 2.30 -17.89 31.85
N LYS A 296 3.16 -16.86 31.78
CA LYS A 296 3.05 -15.68 32.67
C LYS A 296 2.36 -14.48 32.04
N LEU A 297 2.35 -14.38 30.71
CA LEU A 297 1.74 -13.27 29.99
C LEU A 297 0.28 -13.56 29.67
N HIS A 298 -0.61 -12.67 30.13
CA HIS A 298 -2.02 -12.76 29.78
C HIS A 298 -2.22 -12.56 28.25
N PRO A 299 -2.96 -13.44 27.54
CA PRO A 299 -3.10 -13.38 26.09
C PRO A 299 -3.60 -12.02 25.54
N LYS A 300 -4.43 -11.31 26.30
CA LYS A 300 -4.90 -9.97 25.90
C LYS A 300 -3.78 -8.93 25.94
N ALA A 301 -2.90 -8.98 26.93
CA ALA A 301 -1.76 -8.07 27.04
C ALA A 301 -0.78 -8.30 25.87
N LEU A 302 -0.51 -9.57 25.55
CA LEU A 302 0.32 -9.94 24.39
C LEU A 302 -0.27 -9.41 23.08
N ARG A 303 -1.59 -9.52 22.91
CA ARG A 303 -2.28 -8.97 21.73
C ARG A 303 -2.18 -7.45 21.65
N LEU A 304 -2.39 -6.73 22.76
CA LEU A 304 -2.27 -5.26 22.79
C LEU A 304 -0.83 -4.82 22.49
N ALA A 305 0.16 -5.50 23.07
CA ALA A 305 1.57 -5.29 22.80
C ALA A 305 1.90 -5.48 21.32
N GLY A 306 1.40 -6.55 20.69
CA GLY A 306 1.57 -6.77 19.25
C GLY A 306 0.93 -5.69 18.38
N ILE A 307 -0.25 -5.19 18.75
CA ILE A 307 -0.92 -4.07 18.05
C ILE A 307 -0.09 -2.80 18.15
N LEU A 308 0.39 -2.44 19.35
CA LEU A 308 1.23 -1.26 19.53
C LEU A 308 2.57 -1.37 18.76
N ALA A 309 3.19 -2.55 18.76
CA ALA A 309 4.40 -2.80 17.98
C ALA A 309 4.16 -2.63 16.48
N ALA A 310 3.06 -3.16 15.95
CA ALA A 310 2.66 -2.95 14.56
C ALA A 310 2.50 -1.46 14.22
N PHE A 311 1.72 -0.70 14.99
CA PHE A 311 1.55 0.73 14.72
C PHE A 311 2.85 1.53 14.90
N THR A 312 3.75 1.09 15.78
CA THR A 312 5.08 1.70 15.92
C THR A 312 5.92 1.52 14.65
N ILE A 313 5.96 0.31 14.08
CA ILE A 313 6.63 0.07 12.79
C ILE A 313 5.98 0.88 11.67
N SER A 314 4.65 1.00 11.66
CA SER A 314 3.94 1.85 10.70
C SER A 314 4.37 3.31 10.79
N GLY A 315 4.49 3.86 12.01
CA GLY A 315 4.97 5.22 12.25
C GLY A 315 6.41 5.41 11.76
N LEU A 316 7.31 4.46 12.06
CA LEU A 316 8.70 4.51 11.57
C LEU A 316 8.82 4.50 10.05
N ILE A 317 7.95 3.76 9.36
CA ILE A 317 7.91 3.76 7.88
C ILE A 317 7.52 5.16 7.36
N HIS A 318 6.53 5.81 7.97
CA HIS A 318 6.14 7.17 7.59
C HIS A 318 7.20 8.21 7.97
N GLU A 319 7.88 8.04 9.11
CA GLU A 319 8.95 8.92 9.57
C GLU A 319 10.17 8.86 8.64
N ALA A 320 10.51 7.68 8.11
CA ALA A 320 11.58 7.54 7.11
C ALA A 320 11.33 8.35 5.83
N GLY A 321 10.06 8.68 5.52
CA GLY A 321 9.68 9.59 4.45
C GLY A 321 9.63 11.08 4.86
N LYS A 322 9.72 11.39 6.15
CA LYS A 322 9.79 12.75 6.72
C LYS A 322 11.24 13.10 7.13
N ARG A 323 11.48 14.37 7.46
CA ARG A 323 12.68 14.78 8.20
C ARG A 323 12.50 14.32 9.65
N LEU A 324 13.53 13.74 10.27
CA LEU A 324 13.60 13.13 11.62
C LEU A 324 13.24 14.05 12.81
N ASP A 325 12.48 15.13 12.59
CA ASP A 325 12.33 16.25 13.53
C ASP A 325 10.90 16.35 14.12
N SER A 326 10.00 15.38 13.88
CA SER A 326 8.60 15.44 14.35
C SER A 326 8.20 14.28 15.28
N TRP A 327 7.32 14.60 16.24
CA TRP A 327 6.77 13.72 17.30
C TRP A 327 6.42 12.29 16.82
N PRO A 328 6.61 11.26 17.66
CA PRO A 328 6.33 9.88 17.25
C PRO A 328 4.83 9.66 16.99
N ASP A 329 4.50 9.38 15.74
CA ASP A 329 3.19 8.98 15.20
C ASP A 329 2.76 7.62 15.81
N ARG A 330 2.29 7.63 17.07
CA ARG A 330 1.73 6.45 17.78
C ARG A 330 0.22 6.44 18.11
N PRO A 331 -0.63 7.44 17.75
CA PRO A 331 -1.97 7.51 18.33
C PRO A 331 -2.99 6.51 17.77
N GLU A 332 -2.79 5.97 16.56
CA GLU A 332 -3.76 5.08 15.92
C GLU A 332 -3.84 3.72 16.64
N GLY A 333 -2.69 3.18 17.06
CA GLY A 333 -2.61 1.94 17.82
C GLY A 333 -3.23 2.04 19.21
N VAL A 334 -3.14 3.22 19.84
CA VAL A 334 -3.80 3.51 21.11
C VAL A 334 -5.32 3.44 20.96
N GLY A 335 -5.88 4.01 19.88
CA GLY A 335 -7.32 3.95 19.60
C GLY A 335 -7.83 2.50 19.51
N VAL A 336 -7.09 1.62 18.82
CA VAL A 336 -7.43 0.18 18.74
C VAL A 336 -7.31 -0.52 20.11
N CYS A 337 -6.32 -0.13 20.91
CA CYS A 337 -6.15 -0.68 22.27
C CYS A 337 -7.31 -0.25 23.19
N LEU A 338 -7.74 1.01 23.10
CA LEU A 338 -8.89 1.53 23.84
C LEU A 338 -10.17 0.79 23.46
N GLU A 339 -10.42 0.51 22.18
CA GLU A 339 -11.58 -0.28 21.75
C GLU A 339 -11.55 -1.71 22.32
N ASN A 340 -10.39 -2.36 22.31
CA ASN A 340 -10.23 -3.71 22.87
C ASN A 340 -10.43 -3.71 24.39
N THR A 341 -9.99 -2.65 25.06
CA THR A 341 -10.14 -2.45 26.50
C THR A 341 -11.60 -2.18 26.85
N PHE A 342 -12.26 -1.27 26.11
CA PHE A 342 -13.70 -1.02 26.22
C PHE A 342 -14.51 -2.29 26.02
N LYS A 343 -14.18 -3.10 25.01
CA LYS A 343 -14.83 -4.40 24.79
C LYS A 343 -14.63 -5.35 25.96
N THR A 344 -13.45 -5.32 26.59
CA THR A 344 -13.14 -6.15 27.75
C THR A 344 -13.94 -5.74 28.98
N PHE A 345 -14.11 -4.43 29.22
CA PHE A 345 -14.86 -3.93 30.37
C PHE A 345 -16.37 -3.95 30.18
N SER A 346 -16.87 -3.53 29.01
CA SER A 346 -18.31 -3.40 28.75
C SER A 346 -18.95 -4.68 28.20
N GLY A 347 -18.16 -5.65 27.74
CA GLY A 347 -18.63 -6.81 26.98
C GLY A 347 -19.15 -6.47 25.57
N ARG A 348 -19.24 -5.18 25.20
CA ARG A 348 -19.82 -4.71 23.94
C ARG A 348 -18.74 -4.25 22.98
N LYS A 349 -18.93 -4.52 21.69
CA LYS A 349 -18.05 -4.00 20.62
C LYS A 349 -18.48 -2.59 20.24
N VAL A 350 -17.51 -1.72 19.97
CA VAL A 350 -17.77 -0.42 19.31
C VAL A 350 -18.30 -0.70 17.91
N ASN A 351 -19.52 -0.22 17.61
CA ASN A 351 -20.21 -0.47 16.35
C ASN A 351 -21.32 0.58 16.13
N GLY A 352 -21.96 0.54 14.96
CA GLY A 352 -23.09 1.40 14.61
C GLY A 352 -22.68 2.84 14.33
N ILE A 353 -23.61 3.78 14.54
CA ILE A 353 -23.39 5.21 14.30
C ILE A 353 -22.42 5.80 15.33
N LEU A 354 -22.57 5.45 16.61
CA LEU A 354 -21.65 5.90 17.66
C LEU A 354 -20.22 5.42 17.41
N GLY A 355 -20.07 4.17 16.94
CA GLY A 355 -18.75 3.66 16.55
C GLY A 355 -18.14 4.38 15.35
N ARG A 356 -18.96 4.81 14.38
CA ARG A 356 -18.52 5.68 13.28
C ARG A 356 -18.04 7.02 13.79
N ILE A 357 -18.82 7.68 14.64
CA ILE A 357 -18.43 8.96 15.24
C ILE A 357 -17.09 8.81 15.97
N TRP A 358 -16.97 7.81 16.85
CA TRP A 358 -15.71 7.49 17.54
C TRP A 358 -14.54 7.30 16.56
N THR A 359 -14.72 6.49 15.52
CA THR A 359 -13.68 6.17 14.55
C THR A 359 -13.21 7.42 13.81
N PHE A 360 -14.13 8.20 13.25
CA PHE A 360 -13.78 9.39 12.46
C PHE A 360 -13.30 10.54 13.34
N SER A 361 -13.85 10.73 14.55
CA SER A 361 -13.33 11.70 15.50
C SER A 361 -11.88 11.40 15.88
N TRP A 362 -11.55 10.13 16.15
CA TRP A 362 -10.17 9.73 16.46
C TRP A 362 -9.24 9.97 15.26
N LEU A 363 -9.64 9.53 14.06
CA LEU A 363 -8.85 9.72 12.84
C LEU A 363 -8.61 11.21 12.54
N ILE A 364 -9.64 12.05 12.61
CA ILE A 364 -9.52 13.49 12.32
C ILE A 364 -8.63 14.17 13.36
N TYR A 365 -8.87 13.91 14.65
CA TYR A 365 -8.12 14.55 15.73
C TYR A 365 -6.62 14.26 15.62
N PHE A 366 -6.23 13.02 15.37
CA PHE A 366 -4.82 12.63 15.28
C PHE A 366 -4.19 12.83 13.89
N ALA A 367 -4.98 12.90 12.82
CA ALA A 367 -4.48 13.25 11.49
C ALA A 367 -4.24 14.76 11.31
N THR A 368 -4.87 15.59 12.15
CA THR A 368 -4.74 17.06 12.15
C THR A 368 -3.28 17.55 12.11
N PRO A 369 -2.39 17.16 13.05
CA PRO A 369 -0.99 17.62 13.01
C PRO A 369 -0.24 17.15 11.76
N MET A 370 -0.54 15.94 11.26
CA MET A 370 0.07 15.41 10.04
C MET A 370 -0.29 16.26 8.82
N VAL A 371 -1.58 16.58 8.67
CA VAL A 371 -2.09 17.41 7.58
C VAL A 371 -1.56 18.84 7.68
N ALA A 372 -1.46 19.41 8.87
CA ALA A 372 -0.86 20.74 9.09
C ALA A 372 0.58 20.79 8.58
N ILE A 373 1.42 19.80 8.93
CA ILE A 373 2.82 19.71 8.49
C ILE A 373 2.90 19.60 6.96
N TRP A 374 1.98 18.85 6.33
CA TRP A 374 1.93 18.74 4.88
C TRP A 374 1.64 20.07 4.22
N PHE A 375 0.68 20.83 4.73
CA PHE A 375 0.37 22.16 4.21
C PHE A 375 1.52 23.14 4.36
N VAL A 376 2.20 23.15 5.52
CA VAL A 376 3.40 23.98 5.73
C VAL A 376 4.51 23.59 4.74
N SER A 377 4.73 22.28 4.54
CA SER A 377 5.76 21.77 3.63
C SER A 377 5.45 22.10 2.16
N LEU A 378 4.18 21.99 1.77
CA LEU A 378 3.68 22.38 0.45
C LEU A 378 3.83 23.89 0.23
N ALA A 379 3.44 24.72 1.20
CA ALA A 379 3.58 26.17 1.13
C ALA A 379 5.06 26.59 0.99
N ALA A 380 5.95 25.99 1.77
CA ALA A 380 7.40 26.22 1.68
C ALA A 380 7.95 25.81 0.30
N SER A 381 7.46 24.71 -0.29
CA SER A 381 7.85 24.30 -1.65
C SER A 381 7.31 25.23 -2.75
N SER A 382 6.17 25.87 -2.53
CA SER A 382 5.55 26.79 -3.48
C SER A 382 6.29 28.13 -3.60
N GLN A 383 7.06 28.55 -2.59
CA GLN A 383 7.90 29.75 -2.68
C GLN A 383 9.07 29.60 -3.67
N TYR A 384 9.45 28.37 -4.02
CA TYR A 384 10.47 28.09 -5.04
C TYR A 384 9.89 27.97 -6.46
N LEU A 385 8.57 27.95 -6.61
CA LEU A 385 7.85 28.01 -7.88
C LEU A 385 7.28 29.42 -8.05
N LYS A 386 7.94 30.25 -8.89
CA LYS A 386 7.53 31.64 -9.17
C LYS A 386 6.00 31.77 -9.39
N PRO A 387 5.38 32.88 -8.96
CA PRO A 387 3.93 33.03 -8.98
C PRO A 387 3.48 33.41 -10.40
N LYS A 388 3.10 32.42 -11.20
CA LYS A 388 2.10 32.60 -12.24
C LYS A 388 1.19 31.38 -12.20
N ILE A 389 0.01 31.59 -11.63
CA ILE A 389 -1.30 31.05 -12.03
C ILE A 389 -2.22 31.23 -10.81
N THR A 390 -3.05 32.24 -10.95
CA THR A 390 -4.17 32.59 -10.09
C THR A 390 -5.28 31.57 -10.33
N GLU A 391 -5.11 30.33 -9.87
CA GLU A 391 -6.14 29.26 -9.98
C GLU A 391 -5.84 28.11 -8.99
N LYS A 392 -5.63 28.44 -7.71
CA LYS A 392 -4.90 27.58 -6.76
C LYS A 392 -5.68 26.42 -6.11
N SER A 393 -6.97 26.21 -6.37
CA SER A 393 -7.71 25.10 -5.73
C SER A 393 -7.85 23.85 -6.61
N ILE A 394 -7.73 23.99 -7.94
CA ILE A 394 -7.86 22.86 -8.88
C ILE A 394 -6.51 22.15 -9.07
N THR A 395 -5.40 22.91 -9.03
CA THR A 395 -4.05 22.36 -9.19
C THR A 395 -3.61 21.48 -8.03
N ILE A 396 -4.15 21.62 -6.81
CA ILE A 396 -3.77 20.76 -5.67
C ILE A 396 -4.36 19.35 -5.82
N GLY A 397 -5.62 19.26 -6.28
CA GLY A 397 -6.23 17.99 -6.66
C GLY A 397 -5.52 17.35 -7.85
N LEU A 398 -5.15 18.15 -8.85
CA LEU A 398 -4.38 17.68 -10.00
C LEU A 398 -2.92 17.33 -9.67
N LEU A 399 -2.24 18.02 -8.75
CA LEU A 399 -0.86 17.72 -8.35
C LEU A 399 -0.78 16.40 -7.59
N VAL A 400 -1.80 16.06 -6.79
CA VAL A 400 -1.89 14.74 -6.15
C VAL A 400 -2.14 13.64 -7.21
N VAL A 401 -2.89 13.94 -8.27
CA VAL A 401 -3.13 13.03 -9.41
C VAL A 401 -1.89 12.90 -10.33
N GLU A 402 -1.19 14.00 -10.64
CA GLU A 402 0.00 14.03 -11.49
C GLU A 402 1.24 13.46 -10.78
N CYS A 403 1.41 13.72 -9.48
CA CYS A 403 2.48 13.13 -8.67
C CYS A 403 2.29 11.62 -8.46
N GLY A 404 1.06 11.09 -8.56
CA GLY A 404 0.79 9.66 -8.55
C GLY A 404 1.14 8.93 -9.85
N LEU A 405 1.32 9.67 -10.95
CA LEU A 405 1.51 9.10 -12.30
C LEU A 405 2.88 9.36 -12.92
N GLY A 406 3.72 10.21 -12.30
CA GLY A 406 5.08 10.47 -12.79
C GLY A 406 5.12 11.08 -14.20
N LEU A 407 4.04 11.72 -14.65
CA LEU A 407 4.00 12.38 -15.95
C LEU A 407 4.63 13.78 -15.85
N LYS A 408 5.65 14.03 -16.68
CA LYS A 408 6.20 15.39 -16.87
C LYS A 408 5.17 16.25 -17.61
N PRO A 409 5.02 17.54 -17.27
CA PRO A 409 4.27 18.46 -18.10
C PRO A 409 5.03 18.66 -19.43
N HIS A 410 4.41 18.29 -20.54
CA HIS A 410 4.89 18.68 -21.87
C HIS A 410 4.65 20.17 -22.03
N HIS A 411 5.71 20.95 -22.28
CA HIS A 411 5.62 22.34 -22.69
C HIS A 411 4.80 22.43 -23.98
N SER A 412 3.58 22.97 -23.90
CA SER A 412 2.83 23.37 -25.08
C SER A 412 3.47 24.63 -25.67
N THR A 413 3.91 24.50 -26.92
CA THR A 413 4.51 25.53 -27.76
C THR A 413 3.50 26.66 -27.98
N LYS A 414 3.91 27.91 -27.69
CA LYS A 414 3.13 29.10 -28.00
C LYS A 414 2.91 29.20 -29.51
N MET A 415 1.65 29.18 -29.97
CA MET A 415 1.30 29.79 -31.25
C MET A 415 1.25 31.31 -31.05
N GLY A 416 2.08 32.03 -31.80
CA GLY A 416 2.05 33.48 -31.88
C GLY A 416 0.86 33.94 -32.71
N TYR A 417 0.10 34.88 -32.18
CA TYR A 417 -0.75 35.75 -32.98
C TYR A 417 0.05 37.03 -33.25
N SER A 418 0.25 37.31 -34.54
CA SER A 418 0.69 38.61 -35.05
C SER A 418 -0.51 39.55 -35.00
N GLU A 419 -0.29 40.74 -34.44
CA GLU A 419 -1.18 41.89 -34.60
C GLU A 419 -1.05 42.45 -36.03
N GLU A 420 -2.17 42.78 -36.64
CA GLU A 420 -2.35 43.93 -37.54
C GLU A 420 -3.35 44.88 -36.87
#